data_AF-A0A2X1N9C8-F1
#
_entry.id   AF-A0A2X1N9C8-F1
#
_cell.length_a   1.000
_cell.length_b   1.000
_cell.length_c   1.000
_cell.angle_alpha   90.00
_cell.angle_beta   90.00
_cell.angle_gamma   90.00
#
_symmetry.space_group_name_H-M   'P 1'
#
loop_
_entity.id
_entity.type
_entity.pdbx_description
1 polymer ?
#
loop_
_entity_poly.entity_id
_entity_poly.type
_entity_poly.pdbx_seq_one_letter_code
_entity_poly.pdbx_strand_id
1 'polypeptide(L)'
;MIEVFSNNTNNYTIRITTATMTSVSGALTNAEFIYVSNGTSYSPGWRRAYNTKNKPTAADVGALPLSGGALTGGLTAAGEIISKSANGLRIVYGNYGFFIRNDGSSTYFMLTDSGNSLGTYNRLRPLIINNANGAVTIGNGLNVTGGINGSLNGNAATATKLQTARTIGGVSFDGSANINLPGVNIAGNQNTTGNAATATKLQTACTINGVSFDGSKDIELNPRSIGTINSTTMSFSGGAGWFKLATVNHATGQFRGLHKPDWWCRV
;
A
#
# COMPACT_ATOMS: atom_id res chain seq x y z
N MET A 1 -32.12 -67.92 31.27
CA MET A 1 -33.33 -68.60 30.74
C MET A 1 -33.22 -68.65 29.24
N ILE A 2 -33.45 -69.81 28.61
CA ILE A 2 -33.54 -69.95 27.15
C ILE A 2 -34.97 -70.38 26.83
N GLU A 3 -35.63 -69.66 25.94
CA GLU A 3 -36.98 -69.97 25.47
C GLU A 3 -36.99 -70.11 23.96
N VAL A 4 -37.74 -71.08 23.44
CA VAL A 4 -37.92 -71.32 22.01
C VAL A 4 -39.42 -71.20 21.70
N PHE A 5 -39.80 -70.21 20.89
CA PHE A 5 -41.21 -69.84 20.68
C PHE A 5 -41.83 -70.45 19.41
N SER A 6 -41.01 -70.90 18.46
CA SER A 6 -41.41 -71.71 17.30
C SER A 6 -40.26 -72.67 17.02
N ASN A 7 -40.54 -73.94 16.72
CA ASN A 7 -39.51 -74.98 16.55
C ASN A 7 -39.69 -75.77 15.24
N ASN A 8 -40.40 -75.22 14.25
CA ASN A 8 -40.43 -75.86 12.94
C ASN A 8 -39.05 -75.72 12.26
N THR A 9 -38.72 -76.64 11.37
CA THR A 9 -37.37 -76.77 10.78
C THR A 9 -36.89 -75.53 10.02
N ASN A 10 -37.81 -74.67 9.58
CA ASN A 10 -37.49 -73.51 8.74
C ASN A 10 -37.60 -72.18 9.50
N ASN A 11 -38.47 -72.10 10.52
CA ASN A 11 -38.85 -70.88 11.22
C ASN A 11 -38.85 -71.10 12.73
N TYR A 12 -37.97 -70.40 13.43
CA TYR A 12 -37.84 -70.50 14.87
C TYR A 12 -37.38 -69.19 15.49
N THR A 13 -37.76 -68.97 16.75
CA THR A 13 -37.29 -67.84 17.55
C THR A 13 -36.72 -68.35 18.86
N ILE A 14 -35.50 -67.93 19.18
CA ILE A 14 -34.82 -68.25 20.44
C ILE A 14 -34.64 -66.94 21.21
N ARG A 15 -35.03 -66.93 22.48
CA ARG A 15 -34.73 -65.84 23.41
C ARG A 15 -33.80 -66.34 24.49
N ILE A 16 -32.74 -65.59 24.76
CA ILE A 16 -31.79 -65.85 25.85
C ILE A 16 -31.81 -64.65 26.78
N THR A 17 -32.16 -64.88 28.04
CA THR A 17 -32.02 -63.91 29.13
C THR A 17 -30.87 -64.35 30.04
N THR A 18 -29.86 -63.50 30.20
CA THR A 18 -28.70 -63.77 31.06
C THR A 18 -29.00 -63.45 32.52
N ALA A 19 -28.17 -63.99 33.42
CA ALA A 19 -28.31 -63.81 34.86
C ALA A 19 -28.16 -62.34 35.28
N THR A 20 -28.73 -62.00 36.44
CA THR A 20 -28.68 -60.65 37.01
C THR A 20 -27.31 -60.29 37.60
N MET A 21 -26.46 -61.30 37.85
CA MET A 21 -25.10 -61.19 38.39
C MET A 21 -24.15 -62.13 37.63
N THR A 22 -22.85 -61.86 37.69
CA THR A 22 -21.81 -62.71 37.09
C THR A 22 -20.57 -62.77 37.99
N SER A 23 -19.92 -63.93 38.02
CA SER A 23 -18.57 -64.13 38.57
C SER A 23 -17.49 -64.14 37.48
N VAL A 24 -17.89 -64.02 36.21
CA VAL A 24 -17.00 -64.01 35.04
C VAL A 24 -16.88 -62.58 34.51
N SER A 25 -15.64 -62.11 34.39
CA SER A 25 -15.33 -60.78 33.83
C SER A 25 -15.81 -60.66 32.38
N GLY A 26 -16.45 -59.54 32.05
CA GLY A 26 -16.96 -59.27 30.70
C GLY A 26 -18.30 -59.95 30.35
N ALA A 27 -18.86 -60.78 31.23
CA ALA A 27 -20.18 -61.35 30.98
C ALA A 27 -21.27 -60.27 31.09
N LEU A 28 -22.15 -60.23 30.08
CA LEU A 28 -23.27 -59.29 30.04
C LEU A 28 -24.38 -59.80 30.97
N THR A 29 -24.61 -59.11 32.08
CA THR A 29 -25.70 -59.41 33.02
C THR A 29 -26.99 -58.69 32.63
N ASN A 30 -28.13 -59.17 33.14
CA ASN A 30 -29.48 -58.61 32.91
C ASN A 30 -29.80 -58.43 31.42
N ALA A 31 -29.32 -59.32 30.57
CA ALA A 31 -29.12 -59.09 29.17
C ALA A 31 -30.09 -59.98 28.37
N GLU A 32 -30.78 -59.45 27.36
CA GLU A 32 -31.67 -60.25 26.51
C GLU A 32 -31.18 -60.26 25.05
N PHE A 33 -31.14 -61.46 24.47
CA PHE A 33 -30.77 -61.71 23.08
C PHE A 33 -31.89 -62.51 22.41
N ILE A 34 -32.23 -62.13 21.19
CA ILE A 34 -33.27 -62.80 20.41
C ILE A 34 -32.68 -63.20 19.06
N TYR A 35 -32.77 -64.47 18.72
CA TYR A 35 -32.50 -64.98 17.38
C TYR A 35 -33.82 -65.31 16.72
N VAL A 36 -34.00 -64.88 15.48
CA VAL A 36 -35.16 -65.21 14.67
C VAL A 36 -34.67 -65.81 13.37
N SER A 37 -35.27 -66.91 12.95
CA SER A 37 -35.17 -67.49 11.62
C SER A 37 -36.58 -67.64 11.07
N ASN A 38 -36.80 -67.22 9.82
CA ASN A 38 -38.10 -67.29 9.14
C ASN A 38 -37.95 -67.88 7.72
N GLY A 39 -37.08 -68.88 7.57
CA GLY A 39 -36.80 -69.53 6.30
C GLY A 39 -35.65 -68.91 5.52
N THR A 40 -35.37 -69.45 4.34
CA THR A 40 -34.15 -69.23 3.55
C THR A 40 -34.04 -67.85 2.88
N SER A 41 -35.15 -67.13 2.74
CA SER A 41 -35.16 -65.75 2.19
C SER A 41 -35.01 -64.68 3.26
N TYR A 42 -34.98 -65.06 4.53
CA TYR A 42 -34.72 -64.16 5.65
C TYR A 42 -33.24 -64.22 6.02
N SER A 43 -32.61 -63.11 6.39
CA SER A 43 -31.23 -63.08 6.90
C SER A 43 -31.26 -63.22 8.43
N PRO A 44 -31.18 -64.45 9.00
CA PRO A 44 -31.31 -64.64 10.43
C PRO A 44 -30.09 -64.09 11.17
N GLY A 45 -30.30 -63.62 12.39
CA GLY A 45 -29.24 -63.02 13.19
C GLY A 45 -29.68 -62.77 14.63
N TRP A 46 -28.68 -62.71 15.51
CA TRP A 46 -28.87 -62.33 16.91
C TRP A 46 -29.15 -60.83 17.01
N ARG A 47 -30.17 -60.48 17.77
CA ARG A 47 -30.54 -59.11 18.10
C ARG A 47 -30.38 -58.91 19.60
N ARG A 48 -29.77 -57.79 19.97
CA ARG A 48 -29.68 -57.35 21.36
C ARG A 48 -30.93 -56.58 21.73
N ALA A 49 -31.68 -57.02 22.73
CA ALA A 49 -32.82 -56.28 23.26
C ALA A 49 -32.35 -55.29 24.33
N TYR A 50 -32.59 -54.00 24.08
CA TYR A 50 -32.32 -52.90 25.01
C TYR A 50 -33.62 -52.45 25.67
N ASN A 51 -33.53 -51.89 26.88
CA ASN A 51 -34.68 -51.37 27.63
C ASN A 51 -34.28 -50.13 28.44
N THR A 52 -35.23 -49.58 29.22
CA THR A 52 -34.99 -48.36 30.03
C THR A 52 -33.86 -48.51 31.05
N LYS A 53 -33.57 -49.73 31.51
CA LYS A 53 -32.49 -50.07 32.44
C LYS A 53 -31.19 -50.46 31.72
N ASN A 54 -31.28 -51.13 30.56
CA ASN A 54 -30.17 -51.55 29.72
C ASN A 54 -30.21 -50.78 28.40
N LYS A 55 -29.74 -49.54 28.40
CA LYS A 55 -29.68 -48.71 27.19
C LYS A 55 -28.47 -49.10 26.33
N PRO A 56 -28.54 -48.95 24.99
CA PRO A 56 -27.35 -49.09 24.16
C PRO A 56 -26.34 -48.00 24.50
N THR A 57 -25.05 -48.33 24.43
CA THR A 57 -23.96 -47.35 24.44
C THR A 57 -23.78 -46.75 23.05
N ALA A 58 -23.04 -45.64 22.93
CA ALA A 58 -22.71 -45.06 21.63
C ALA A 58 -21.94 -46.05 20.74
N ALA A 59 -21.04 -46.85 21.33
CA ALA A 59 -20.30 -47.90 20.62
C ALA A 59 -21.22 -49.01 20.08
N ASP A 60 -22.25 -49.40 20.83
CA ASP A 60 -23.18 -50.45 20.42
C ASP A 60 -23.98 -50.11 19.15
N VAL A 61 -24.11 -48.81 18.83
CA VAL A 61 -24.90 -48.31 17.70
C VAL A 61 -24.10 -47.48 16.70
N GLY A 62 -22.77 -47.41 16.84
CA GLY A 62 -21.91 -46.61 15.97
C GLY A 62 -22.12 -45.09 16.07
N ALA A 63 -22.63 -44.60 17.20
CA ALA A 63 -22.82 -43.17 17.48
C ALA A 63 -21.56 -42.54 18.10
N LEU A 64 -21.47 -41.21 18.02
CA LEU A 64 -20.43 -40.43 18.71
C LEU A 64 -20.81 -40.26 20.20
N PRO A 65 -19.93 -40.60 21.16
CA PRO A 65 -20.24 -40.48 22.58
C PRO A 65 -20.17 -39.02 23.08
N LEU A 66 -20.86 -38.73 24.20
CA LEU A 66 -20.84 -37.42 24.87
C LEU A 66 -19.45 -37.01 25.38
N SER A 67 -18.57 -37.98 25.64
CA SER A 67 -17.16 -37.73 25.97
C SER A 67 -16.33 -37.22 24.80
N GLY A 68 -16.91 -37.17 23.60
CA GLY A 68 -16.22 -36.83 22.36
C GLY A 68 -15.58 -38.04 21.67
N GLY A 69 -15.14 -37.83 20.43
CA GLY A 69 -14.49 -38.83 19.59
C GLY A 69 -14.01 -38.21 18.28
N ALA A 70 -13.47 -39.03 17.38
CA ALA A 70 -13.03 -38.59 16.07
C ALA A 70 -14.11 -38.86 15.00
N LEU A 71 -14.46 -37.84 14.23
CA LEU A 71 -15.19 -38.00 12.98
C LEU A 71 -14.16 -38.01 11.84
N THR A 72 -14.05 -39.13 11.12
CA THR A 72 -13.06 -39.30 10.05
C THR A 72 -13.58 -38.90 8.68
N GLY A 73 -14.90 -38.76 8.52
CA GLY A 73 -15.54 -38.18 7.34
C GLY A 73 -15.76 -36.67 7.47
N GLY A 74 -16.30 -36.05 6.42
CA GLY A 74 -16.74 -34.66 6.47
C GLY A 74 -17.93 -34.44 7.41
N LEU A 75 -17.96 -33.29 8.08
CA LEU A 75 -19.08 -32.85 8.90
C LEU A 75 -19.71 -31.61 8.25
N THR A 76 -20.98 -31.74 7.84
CA THR A 76 -21.81 -30.60 7.41
C THR A 76 -22.87 -30.34 8.46
N ALA A 77 -22.87 -29.15 9.05
CA ALA A 77 -23.90 -28.72 9.99
C ALA A 77 -24.77 -27.63 9.35
N ALA A 78 -26.09 -27.83 9.35
CA ALA A 78 -27.04 -26.80 8.90
C ALA A 78 -27.28 -25.72 9.97
N GLY A 79 -26.98 -26.04 11.24
CA GLY A 79 -27.03 -25.10 12.36
C GLY A 79 -25.64 -24.62 12.78
N GLU A 80 -25.62 -23.75 13.78
CA GLU A 80 -24.39 -23.21 14.37
C GLU A 80 -23.57 -24.28 15.11
N ILE A 81 -22.25 -24.23 14.98
CA ILE A 81 -21.31 -25.00 15.81
C ILE A 81 -20.79 -24.09 16.91
N ILE A 82 -21.19 -24.37 18.15
CA ILE A 82 -20.84 -23.55 19.32
C ILE A 82 -19.73 -24.24 20.12
N SER A 83 -18.60 -23.56 20.32
CA SER A 83 -17.57 -23.98 21.28
C SER A 83 -17.61 -23.08 22.51
N LYS A 84 -17.69 -23.69 23.70
CA LYS A 84 -17.59 -22.99 24.99
C LYS A 84 -16.16 -23.00 25.56
N SER A 85 -15.21 -23.58 24.82
CA SER A 85 -13.79 -23.57 25.17
C SER A 85 -13.18 -22.24 24.74
N ALA A 86 -12.24 -21.72 25.54
CA ALA A 86 -11.45 -20.56 25.13
C ALA A 86 -10.70 -20.83 23.82
N ASN A 87 -10.11 -22.02 23.65
CA ASN A 87 -9.58 -22.49 22.37
C ASN A 87 -10.71 -23.19 21.61
N GLY A 88 -11.40 -22.45 20.73
CA GLY A 88 -12.70 -22.84 20.20
C GLY A 88 -12.63 -23.84 19.04
N LEU A 89 -11.96 -23.44 17.96
CA LEU A 89 -11.87 -24.21 16.70
C LEU A 89 -10.41 -24.30 16.27
N ARG A 90 -9.94 -25.51 15.96
CA ARG A 90 -8.53 -25.79 15.61
C ARG A 90 -8.42 -26.53 14.29
N ILE A 91 -7.46 -26.09 13.48
CA ILE A 91 -6.99 -26.75 12.26
C ILE A 91 -5.57 -27.24 12.53
N VAL A 92 -5.34 -28.55 12.42
CA VAL A 92 -4.03 -29.17 12.59
C VAL A 92 -3.58 -29.78 11.29
N TYR A 93 -2.41 -29.38 10.83
CA TYR A 93 -1.76 -30.01 9.68
C TYR A 93 -0.25 -29.82 9.75
N GLY A 94 0.51 -30.90 9.47
CA GLY A 94 1.95 -30.91 9.66
C GLY A 94 2.35 -30.57 11.11
N ASN A 95 3.34 -29.69 11.25
CA ASN A 95 3.96 -29.38 12.56
C ASN A 95 3.20 -28.32 13.37
N TYR A 96 2.16 -27.69 12.83
CA TYR A 96 1.50 -26.55 13.47
C TYR A 96 0.00 -26.80 13.67
N GLY A 97 -0.54 -26.18 14.70
CA GLY A 97 -1.97 -25.95 14.85
C GLY A 97 -2.28 -24.47 14.68
N PHE A 98 -3.23 -24.17 13.81
CA PHE A 98 -3.93 -22.88 13.78
C PHE A 98 -5.22 -23.01 14.59
N PHE A 99 -5.58 -22.02 15.39
CA PHE A 99 -6.87 -22.04 16.09
C PHE A 99 -7.42 -20.67 16.41
N ILE A 100 -8.75 -20.61 16.50
CA ILE A 100 -9.49 -19.43 16.96
C ILE A 100 -9.62 -19.53 18.47
N ARG A 101 -9.15 -18.51 19.18
CA ARG A 101 -9.23 -18.42 20.64
C ARG A 101 -10.02 -17.20 21.05
N ASN A 102 -10.99 -17.34 21.96
CA ASN A 102 -11.61 -16.23 22.68
C ASN A 102 -11.24 -16.35 24.16
N ASP A 103 -10.58 -15.33 24.72
CA ASP A 103 -10.18 -15.31 26.13
C ASP A 103 -11.12 -14.51 27.04
N GLY A 104 -12.24 -14.04 26.50
CA GLY A 104 -13.21 -13.18 27.17
C GLY A 104 -13.01 -11.69 26.85
N SER A 105 -11.80 -11.25 26.50
CA SER A 105 -11.50 -9.86 26.15
C SER A 105 -11.31 -9.68 24.65
N SER A 106 -10.65 -10.63 24.00
CA SER A 106 -10.36 -10.58 22.57
C SER A 106 -10.47 -11.95 21.93
N THR A 107 -10.72 -11.95 20.63
CA THR A 107 -10.70 -13.12 19.77
C THR A 107 -9.44 -13.10 18.92
N TYR A 108 -8.74 -14.23 18.87
CA TYR A 108 -7.41 -14.35 18.30
C TYR A 108 -7.39 -15.45 17.26
N PHE A 109 -6.61 -15.21 16.21
CA PHE A 109 -6.06 -16.27 15.39
C PHE A 109 -4.68 -16.62 15.94
N MET A 110 -4.55 -17.84 16.47
CA MET A 110 -3.36 -18.31 17.18
C MET A 110 -2.66 -19.43 16.42
N LEU A 111 -1.36 -19.56 16.68
CA LEU A 111 -0.51 -20.64 16.17
C LEU A 111 0.17 -21.34 17.34
N THR A 112 0.43 -22.64 17.21
CA THR A 112 1.28 -23.39 18.15
C THR A 112 2.76 -23.24 17.83
N ASP A 113 3.62 -23.67 18.73
CA ASP A 113 5.01 -23.95 18.37
C ASP A 113 5.10 -25.11 17.36
N SER A 114 6.17 -25.12 16.58
CA SER A 114 6.46 -26.20 15.62
C SER A 114 6.67 -27.52 16.36
N GLY A 115 6.04 -28.59 15.88
CA GLY A 115 6.11 -29.93 16.48
C GLY A 115 5.12 -30.12 17.64
N ASN A 116 4.36 -29.08 18.01
CA ASN A 116 3.37 -29.14 19.08
C ASN A 116 1.97 -28.71 18.58
N SER A 117 1.50 -29.34 17.50
CA SER A 117 0.31 -28.89 16.76
C SER A 117 -1.02 -28.92 17.55
N LEU A 118 -1.10 -29.74 18.61
CA LEU A 118 -2.22 -29.78 19.55
C LEU A 118 -2.00 -28.97 20.83
N GLY A 119 -0.83 -28.35 20.98
CA GLY A 119 -0.44 -27.58 22.15
C GLY A 119 -1.09 -26.21 22.27
N THR A 120 -0.55 -25.43 23.21
CA THR A 120 -0.96 -24.03 23.44
C THR A 120 -0.43 -23.08 22.36
N TYR A 121 -0.85 -21.82 22.41
CA TYR A 121 -0.38 -20.77 21.50
C TYR A 121 1.07 -20.38 21.79
N ASN A 122 1.81 -20.06 20.73
CA ASN A 122 3.15 -19.47 20.80
C ASN A 122 3.07 -17.95 21.01
N ARG A 123 4.17 -17.22 20.73
CA ARG A 123 4.25 -15.76 20.89
C ARG A 123 3.66 -14.94 19.73
N LEU A 124 3.34 -15.56 18.60
CA LEU A 124 2.80 -14.87 17.42
C LEU A 124 1.34 -14.46 17.66
N ARG A 125 0.99 -13.27 17.20
CA ARG A 125 -0.36 -12.69 17.17
C ARG A 125 -0.71 -12.21 15.76
N PRO A 126 -0.95 -13.13 14.80
CA PRO A 126 -1.31 -12.77 13.42
C PRO A 126 -2.53 -11.84 13.33
N LEU A 127 -3.62 -12.15 14.03
CA LEU A 127 -4.83 -11.32 14.03
C LEU A 127 -5.51 -11.38 15.39
N ILE A 128 -5.86 -10.21 15.91
CA ILE A 128 -6.56 -9.99 17.18
C ILE A 128 -7.78 -9.12 16.90
N ILE A 129 -8.92 -9.48 17.46
CA ILE A 129 -10.15 -8.68 17.45
C ILE A 129 -10.48 -8.40 18.90
N ASN A 130 -10.56 -7.14 19.28
CA ASN A 130 -11.08 -6.78 20.59
C ASN A 130 -12.59 -7.06 20.64
N ASN A 131 -13.06 -7.86 21.60
CA ASN A 131 -14.46 -8.28 21.63
C ASN A 131 -15.42 -7.12 21.98
N ALA A 132 -14.95 -6.10 22.69
CA ALA A 132 -15.78 -5.00 23.15
C ALA A 132 -16.03 -3.95 22.06
N ASN A 133 -15.04 -3.68 21.20
CA ASN A 133 -15.13 -2.61 20.20
C ASN A 133 -14.85 -3.04 18.75
N GLY A 134 -14.54 -4.32 18.51
CA GLY A 134 -14.28 -4.86 17.18
C GLY A 134 -12.97 -4.41 16.54
N ALA A 135 -12.10 -3.67 17.26
CA ALA A 135 -10.83 -3.20 16.72
C ALA A 135 -9.94 -4.39 16.35
N VAL A 136 -9.43 -4.38 15.11
CA VAL A 136 -8.55 -5.43 14.59
C VAL A 136 -7.09 -4.98 14.72
N THR A 137 -6.25 -5.83 15.29
CA THR A 137 -4.79 -5.66 15.36
C THR A 137 -4.08 -6.81 14.67
N ILE A 138 -3.09 -6.50 13.82
CA ILE A 138 -2.23 -7.48 13.15
C ILE A 138 -0.81 -7.30 13.71
N GLY A 139 -0.37 -8.23 14.54
CA GLY A 139 0.86 -8.11 15.33
C GLY A 139 2.13 -8.66 14.66
N ASN A 140 2.00 -9.35 13.51
CA ASN A 140 3.11 -10.05 12.85
C ASN A 140 3.27 -9.67 11.38
N GLY A 141 3.12 -8.37 11.10
CA GLY A 141 3.25 -7.83 9.75
C GLY A 141 2.02 -8.08 8.88
N LEU A 142 1.86 -7.25 7.87
CA LEU A 142 0.80 -7.35 6.87
C LEU A 142 1.41 -7.09 5.50
N ASN A 143 1.36 -8.08 4.62
CA ASN A 143 1.74 -7.93 3.21
C ASN A 143 0.47 -7.79 2.37
N VAL A 144 0.23 -6.60 1.82
CA VAL A 144 -0.90 -6.33 0.92
C VAL A 144 -0.37 -6.16 -0.50
N THR A 145 -0.69 -7.10 -1.38
CA THR A 145 -0.28 -7.06 -2.80
C THR A 145 -1.25 -6.29 -3.69
N GLY A 146 -2.51 -6.16 -3.25
CA GLY A 146 -3.50 -5.27 -3.85
C GLY A 146 -3.42 -3.84 -3.30
N GLY A 147 -4.35 -2.99 -3.72
CA GLY A 147 -4.52 -1.65 -3.14
C GLY A 147 -5.24 -1.69 -1.78
N ILE A 148 -4.99 -0.68 -0.96
CA ILE A 148 -5.80 -0.39 0.22
C ILE A 148 -6.79 0.72 -0.19
N ASN A 149 -8.10 0.43 -0.12
CA ASN A 149 -9.12 1.44 -0.40
C ASN A 149 -9.51 2.16 0.90
N GLY A 150 -9.41 3.50 0.91
CA GLY A 150 -9.71 4.33 2.07
C GLY A 150 -8.51 5.16 2.54
N SER A 151 -8.74 6.03 3.52
CA SER A 151 -7.69 6.85 4.11
C SER A 151 -6.83 6.03 5.06
N LEU A 152 -5.51 6.16 4.94
CA LEU A 152 -4.57 5.67 5.94
C LEU A 152 -4.38 6.76 7.00
N ASN A 153 -4.57 6.42 8.26
CA ASN A 153 -4.18 7.31 9.35
C ASN A 153 -2.66 7.23 9.52
N GLY A 154 -1.96 8.30 9.15
CA GLY A 154 -0.50 8.39 9.18
C GLY A 154 0.13 8.50 7.78
N ASN A 155 1.42 8.80 7.75
CA ASN A 155 2.15 8.96 6.51
C ASN A 155 2.66 7.61 5.98
N ALA A 156 2.63 7.44 4.66
CA ALA A 156 3.43 6.37 4.05
C ALA A 156 4.91 6.54 4.43
N ALA A 157 5.64 5.44 4.62
CA ALA A 157 7.06 5.50 5.00
C ALA A 157 7.88 6.37 4.04
N THR A 158 7.59 6.32 2.74
CA THR A 158 8.23 7.15 1.72
C THR A 158 7.83 8.64 1.79
N ALA A 159 6.63 8.96 2.29
CA ALA A 159 6.13 10.32 2.51
C ALA A 159 6.51 10.90 3.87
N THR A 160 7.07 10.10 4.79
CA THR A 160 7.41 10.55 6.15
C THR A 160 8.40 11.72 6.15
N LYS A 161 9.26 11.82 5.13
CA LYS A 161 10.19 12.95 4.99
C LYS A 161 9.51 14.31 4.87
N LEU A 162 8.27 14.37 4.36
CA LEU A 162 7.48 15.60 4.23
C LEU A 162 6.60 15.87 5.46
N GLN A 163 6.55 14.96 6.45
CA GLN A 163 5.90 15.23 7.73
C GLN A 163 6.53 16.41 8.46
N THR A 164 7.87 16.47 8.45
CA THR A 164 8.60 17.69 8.77
C THR A 164 8.72 18.48 7.49
N ALA A 165 7.99 19.59 7.41
CA ALA A 165 7.94 20.41 6.22
C ALA A 165 9.35 20.78 5.74
N ARG A 166 9.55 20.71 4.42
CA ARG A 166 10.80 21.11 3.79
C ARG A 166 10.62 22.50 3.21
N THR A 167 11.63 23.33 3.37
CA THR A 167 11.63 24.65 2.74
C THR A 167 12.05 24.50 1.27
N ILE A 168 11.20 24.90 0.34
CA ILE A 168 11.49 24.99 -1.08
C ILE A 168 11.41 26.47 -1.45
N GLY A 169 12.50 27.06 -1.95
CA GLY A 169 12.52 28.50 -2.28
C GLY A 169 12.12 29.43 -1.12
N GLY A 170 12.42 29.05 0.13
CA GLY A 170 12.02 29.81 1.32
C GLY A 170 10.62 29.50 1.87
N VAL A 171 9.81 28.70 1.16
CA VAL A 171 8.43 28.37 1.55
C VAL A 171 8.34 26.95 2.11
N SER A 172 7.65 26.80 3.24
CA SER A 172 7.41 25.51 3.89
C SER A 172 6.46 24.62 3.07
N PHE A 173 6.84 23.37 2.83
CA PHE A 173 6.03 22.39 2.11
C PHE A 173 5.98 21.05 2.84
N ASP A 174 4.78 20.62 3.20
CA ASP A 174 4.47 19.35 3.86
C ASP A 174 3.54 18.44 3.04
N GLY A 175 3.16 18.87 1.82
CA GLY A 175 2.27 18.12 0.94
C GLY A 175 0.78 18.26 1.23
N SER A 176 0.36 19.10 2.19
CA SER A 176 -1.06 19.32 2.51
C SER A 176 -1.79 20.23 1.52
N ALA A 177 -1.08 21.11 0.82
CA ALA A 177 -1.61 22.04 -0.16
C ALA A 177 -0.59 22.32 -1.28
N ASN A 178 -1.04 22.97 -2.35
CA ASN A 178 -0.16 23.46 -3.41
C ASN A 178 0.84 24.47 -2.84
N ILE A 179 2.08 24.42 -3.31
CA ILE A 179 3.13 25.37 -2.92
C ILE A 179 3.04 26.68 -3.72
N ASN A 180 3.17 27.81 -3.02
CA ASN A 180 3.22 29.15 -3.62
C ASN A 180 4.62 29.76 -3.49
N LEU A 181 5.49 29.54 -4.48
CA LEU A 181 6.87 30.04 -4.50
C LEU A 181 6.94 31.49 -4.99
N PRO A 182 7.46 32.44 -4.19
CA PRO A 182 7.68 33.81 -4.65
C PRO A 182 8.39 33.86 -6.01
N GLY A 183 7.72 34.43 -7.01
CA GLY A 183 8.27 34.65 -8.36
C GLY A 183 8.19 33.47 -9.34
N VAL A 184 7.40 32.41 -9.08
CA VAL A 184 7.40 31.23 -9.98
C VAL A 184 6.06 30.58 -10.34
N ASN A 185 4.98 30.71 -9.57
CA ASN A 185 3.95 29.65 -9.56
C ASN A 185 2.49 30.06 -9.93
N ILE A 186 2.28 31.14 -10.68
CA ILE A 186 1.01 31.44 -11.36
C ILE A 186 1.27 31.64 -12.87
N ALA A 187 0.42 31.08 -13.74
CA ALA A 187 0.48 31.38 -15.18
C ALA A 187 0.25 32.89 -15.41
N GLY A 188 1.26 33.59 -15.95
CA GLY A 188 1.29 35.05 -16.09
C GLY A 188 2.72 35.59 -16.03
N ASN A 189 2.88 36.92 -16.05
CA ASN A 189 4.19 37.60 -15.96
C ASN A 189 4.75 37.46 -14.53
N GLN A 190 5.42 36.33 -14.25
CA GLN A 190 6.12 36.11 -13.00
C GLN A 190 7.34 37.01 -12.91
N ASN A 191 7.39 37.85 -11.89
CA ASN A 191 8.62 38.52 -11.49
C ASN A 191 9.53 37.48 -10.84
N THR A 192 10.23 36.71 -11.66
CA THR A 192 11.42 35.98 -11.20
C THR A 192 12.39 37.07 -10.78
N THR A 193 12.57 37.28 -9.47
CA THR A 193 13.54 38.27 -8.95
C THR A 193 14.98 37.98 -9.40
N GLY A 194 15.19 36.89 -10.14
CA GLY A 194 16.32 36.66 -11.03
C GLY A 194 16.37 37.54 -12.28
N ASN A 195 15.67 38.68 -12.33
CA ASN A 195 16.12 39.75 -13.20
C ASN A 195 17.53 40.13 -12.71
N ALA A 196 18.56 39.80 -13.50
CA ALA A 196 19.93 40.15 -13.14
C ALA A 196 19.97 41.63 -12.74
N ALA A 197 20.73 42.01 -11.71
CA ALA A 197 20.76 43.40 -11.23
C ALA A 197 20.99 44.43 -12.37
N THR A 198 21.66 44.00 -13.45
CA THR A 198 21.86 44.74 -14.71
C THR A 198 20.57 44.99 -15.51
N ALA A 199 19.60 44.08 -15.51
CA ALA A 199 18.31 44.25 -16.17
C ALA A 199 17.33 45.09 -15.32
N THR A 200 17.50 45.17 -13.99
CA THR A 200 16.78 46.16 -13.16
C THR A 200 17.21 47.59 -13.52
N LYS A 201 18.49 47.81 -13.86
CA LYS A 201 18.98 49.13 -14.31
C LYS A 201 18.37 49.58 -15.64
N LEU A 202 17.90 48.65 -16.47
CA LEU A 202 17.19 48.95 -17.73
C LEU A 202 15.66 49.01 -17.55
N GLN A 203 15.11 48.68 -16.37
CA GLN A 203 13.69 48.84 -16.07
C GLN A 203 13.25 50.31 -16.13
N THR A 204 14.14 51.22 -15.73
CA THR A 204 14.06 52.62 -16.14
C THR A 204 14.94 52.77 -17.36
N ALA A 205 14.37 53.22 -18.47
CA ALA A 205 15.10 53.28 -19.73
C ALA A 205 16.37 54.14 -19.58
N CYS A 206 17.51 53.58 -19.97
CA CYS A 206 18.77 54.30 -20.03
C CYS A 206 18.90 54.98 -21.40
N THR A 207 19.53 56.16 -21.46
CA THR A 207 19.83 56.78 -22.76
C THR A 207 21.20 56.34 -23.27
N ILE A 208 21.25 55.73 -24.44
CA ILE A 208 22.49 55.49 -25.18
C ILE A 208 22.52 56.50 -26.31
N ASN A 209 23.38 57.52 -26.17
CA ASN A 209 23.52 58.59 -27.14
C ASN A 209 22.22 59.35 -27.46
N GLY A 210 21.46 59.66 -26.40
CA GLY A 210 20.16 60.32 -26.48
C GLY A 210 18.98 59.41 -26.84
N VAL A 211 19.22 58.15 -27.23
CA VAL A 211 18.16 57.17 -27.53
C VAL A 211 17.81 56.36 -26.29
N SER A 212 16.53 56.35 -25.93
CA SER A 212 16.00 55.58 -24.79
C SER A 212 16.03 54.08 -25.06
N PHE A 213 16.62 53.30 -24.16
CA PHE A 213 16.75 51.85 -24.24
C PHE A 213 16.38 51.20 -22.91
N ASP A 214 15.37 50.33 -22.93
CA ASP A 214 14.83 49.58 -21.80
C ASP A 214 15.01 48.05 -21.93
N GLY A 215 15.65 47.60 -23.02
CA GLY A 215 15.85 46.18 -23.31
C GLY A 215 14.65 45.46 -23.91
N SER A 216 13.52 46.15 -24.18
CA SER A 216 12.32 45.52 -24.77
C SER A 216 12.45 45.26 -26.28
N LYS A 217 13.36 45.95 -26.97
CA LYS A 217 13.66 45.85 -28.41
C LYS A 217 15.13 46.18 -28.67
N ASP A 218 15.62 45.87 -29.87
CA ASP A 218 16.95 46.28 -30.33
C ASP A 218 17.11 47.80 -30.31
N ILE A 219 18.34 48.28 -30.06
CA ILE A 219 18.65 49.71 -30.14
C ILE A 219 19.01 50.09 -31.58
N GLU A 220 18.26 51.05 -32.13
CA GLU A 220 18.55 51.63 -33.44
C GLU A 220 19.36 52.93 -33.27
N LEU A 221 20.57 52.96 -33.82
CA LEU A 221 21.42 54.15 -33.87
C LEU A 221 21.55 54.61 -35.33
N ASN A 222 21.19 55.87 -35.60
CA ASN A 222 21.49 56.53 -36.87
C ASN A 222 22.82 57.30 -36.77
N PRO A 223 23.47 57.70 -37.87
CA PRO A 223 24.77 58.38 -37.76
C PRO A 223 24.66 59.77 -37.11
N ARG A 224 23.49 60.41 -37.24
CA ARG A 224 22.85 61.33 -36.27
C ARG A 224 23.27 61.12 -34.81
N SER A 225 22.90 59.94 -34.33
CA SER A 225 22.98 59.53 -32.94
C SER A 225 24.45 59.37 -32.56
N ILE A 226 25.30 58.73 -33.36
CA ILE A 226 26.72 58.46 -33.02
C ILE A 226 27.66 59.68 -33.09
N GLY A 227 27.13 60.89 -33.32
CA GLY A 227 27.94 62.11 -33.41
C GLY A 227 28.84 62.17 -34.64
N THR A 228 28.63 61.29 -35.60
CA THR A 228 29.27 61.40 -36.92
C THR A 228 28.40 62.27 -37.80
N ILE A 229 29.03 63.20 -38.51
CA ILE A 229 28.31 64.04 -39.46
C ILE A 229 27.83 63.13 -40.60
N ASN A 230 26.56 62.72 -40.59
CA ASN A 230 25.92 62.15 -41.78
C ASN A 230 25.64 63.27 -42.77
N SER A 231 26.69 63.80 -43.37
CA SER A 231 26.53 64.76 -44.45
C SER A 231 27.56 64.46 -45.53
N THR A 232 27.07 64.28 -46.74
CA THR A 232 27.86 64.31 -47.97
C THR A 232 28.58 65.67 -48.15
N THR A 233 28.29 66.66 -47.29
CA THR A 233 28.87 67.99 -47.30
C THR A 233 29.28 68.41 -45.87
N MET A 234 30.57 68.54 -45.60
CA MET A 234 31.02 69.20 -44.37
C MET A 234 30.86 70.71 -44.53
N SER A 235 29.95 71.33 -43.78
CA SER A 235 29.83 72.80 -43.72
C SER A 235 30.76 73.34 -42.64
N PHE A 236 31.65 74.26 -43.01
CA PHE A 236 32.47 75.02 -42.09
C PHE A 236 31.84 76.40 -41.91
N SER A 237 31.41 76.75 -40.69
CA SER A 237 30.83 78.07 -40.40
C SER A 237 31.93 79.04 -39.96
N GLY A 238 32.43 79.82 -40.91
CA GLY A 238 33.35 80.96 -40.70
C GLY A 238 33.39 81.78 -41.99
N GLY A 239 33.26 83.10 -41.92
CA GLY A 239 33.19 83.99 -43.09
C GLY A 239 34.40 83.89 -44.02
N ALA A 240 34.25 84.41 -45.25
CA ALA A 240 35.15 84.27 -46.40
C ALA A 240 36.64 84.21 -46.03
N GLY A 241 37.30 83.11 -46.40
CA GLY A 241 38.66 82.83 -45.97
C GLY A 241 39.23 81.54 -46.55
N TRP A 242 40.52 81.34 -46.35
CA TRP A 242 41.20 80.09 -46.71
C TRP A 242 41.24 79.17 -45.48
N PHE A 243 40.74 77.95 -45.62
CA PHE A 243 40.88 76.90 -44.60
C PHE A 243 41.75 75.77 -45.14
N LYS A 244 42.58 75.25 -44.25
CA LYS A 244 43.51 74.17 -44.54
C LYS A 244 42.74 72.86 -44.54
N LEU A 245 42.55 72.28 -45.71
CA LEU A 245 41.80 71.02 -45.87
C LEU A 245 42.68 69.82 -45.52
N ALA A 246 43.99 69.89 -45.82
CA ALA A 246 44.97 68.87 -45.45
C ALA A 246 46.38 69.47 -45.32
N THR A 247 47.21 68.85 -44.48
CA THR A 247 48.67 69.06 -44.49
C THR A 247 49.27 68.02 -45.42
N VAL A 248 50.03 68.44 -46.43
CA VAL A 248 50.72 67.50 -47.30
C VAL A 248 52.18 67.39 -46.87
N ASN A 249 52.57 66.22 -46.37
CA ASN A 249 53.95 65.91 -46.08
C ASN A 249 54.59 65.26 -47.30
N HIS A 250 55.68 65.85 -47.80
CA HIS A 250 56.52 65.24 -48.83
C HIS A 250 57.90 64.92 -48.26
N ALA A 251 58.53 63.86 -48.77
CA ALA A 251 59.94 63.59 -48.52
C ALA A 251 60.79 64.71 -49.16
N THR A 252 61.76 65.23 -48.40
CA THR A 252 62.60 66.37 -48.78
C THR A 252 63.40 66.12 -50.07
N GLY A 253 63.21 66.96 -51.10
CA GLY A 253 64.16 67.00 -52.22
C GLY A 253 63.73 67.60 -53.56
N GLN A 254 62.44 67.77 -53.86
CA GLN A 254 62.03 67.99 -55.27
C GLN A 254 61.56 69.38 -55.71
N PHE A 255 61.47 70.39 -54.85
CA PHE A 255 61.13 71.76 -55.30
C PHE A 255 61.96 72.82 -54.58
N ARG A 256 63.05 73.28 -55.20
CA ARG A 256 63.76 74.50 -54.75
C ARG A 256 63.06 75.71 -55.39
N GLY A 257 62.20 76.39 -54.62
CA GLY A 257 61.75 77.75 -54.99
C GLY A 257 60.26 78.08 -54.81
N LEU A 258 59.39 77.17 -54.36
CA LEU A 258 57.97 77.47 -54.11
C LEU A 258 57.56 77.07 -52.69
N HIS A 259 56.84 77.96 -51.99
CA HIS A 259 56.31 77.79 -50.63
C HIS A 259 55.54 76.45 -50.48
N LYS A 260 55.61 75.82 -49.30
CA LYS A 260 55.00 74.51 -49.02
C LYS A 260 53.54 74.42 -49.53
N PRO A 261 53.15 73.43 -50.35
CA PRO A 261 51.78 73.32 -50.84
C PRO A 261 50.93 72.58 -49.80
N ASP A 262 50.58 73.25 -48.72
CA ASP A 262 49.39 72.84 -47.96
C ASP A 262 48.17 73.00 -48.87
N TRP A 263 47.22 72.07 -48.81
CA TRP A 263 46.00 72.15 -49.63
C TRP A 263 44.99 73.05 -48.93
N TRP A 264 44.92 74.29 -49.39
CA TRP A 264 43.96 75.27 -48.94
C TRP A 264 42.78 75.32 -49.90
N CYS A 265 41.57 75.39 -49.35
CA CYS A 265 40.36 75.68 -50.09
C CYS A 265 39.88 77.07 -49.68
N ARG A 266 39.38 77.87 -50.65
CA ARG A 266 38.76 79.17 -50.40
C ARG A 266 37.25 79.02 -50.52
N VAL A 267 36.52 79.58 -49.56
CA VAL A 267 35.05 79.76 -49.58
C VAL A 267 34.78 81.25 -49.57
#